data_AF-A0A0S8KH45-F1
#
_entry.id   AF-A0A0S8KH45-F1
#
_cell.length_a   1.000
_cell.length_b   1.000
_cell.length_c   1.000
_cell.angle_alpha   90.00
_cell.angle_beta   90.00
_cell.angle_gamma   90.00
#
_symmetry.space_group_name_H-M   'P 1'
#
loop_
_entity.id
_entity.type
_entity.pdbx_description
1 polymer ?
#
loop_
_entity_poly.entity_id
_entity_poly.type
_entity_poly.pdbx_seq_one_letter_code
_entity_poly.pdbx_strand_id
1 'polypeptide(L)' 'MRIMTLFGTRPEIIRLSQVIKRLDGFCNQTLVHTGQNYEPALSDIFFQELDLRPPDIHLGIQASGFPEQVGQLLSQAGE' A
#
# COMPACT_ATOMS: atom_id res chain seq x y z
N MET A 1 18.33 7.64 -5.43
CA MET A 1 17.76 6.35 -5.86
C MET A 1 16.25 6.45 -5.86
N ARG A 2 15.56 5.87 -6.87
CA ARG A 2 14.09 5.81 -6.90
C ARG A 2 13.65 4.45 -6.39
N ILE A 3 12.72 4.42 -5.44
CA ILE A 3 12.18 3.18 -4.86
C ILE A 3 10.65 3.24 -4.93
N MET A 4 10.03 2.11 -5.29
CA MET A 4 8.59 1.92 -5.14
C MET A 4 8.34 0.88 -4.05
N THR A 5 7.52 1.21 -3.07
CA THR A 5 7.08 0.30 -2.02
C THR A 5 5.62 -0.03 -2.24
N LEU A 6 5.33 -1.26 -2.65
CA LEU A 6 3.99 -1.78 -2.92
C LEU A 6 3.49 -2.60 -1.72
N PHE A 7 2.27 -2.34 -1.26
CA PHE A 7 1.63 -3.06 -0.16
C PHE A 7 0.10 -3.02 -0.27
N GLY A 8 -0.60 -3.91 0.40
CA GLY A 8 -2.06 -4.03 0.28
C GLY A 8 -2.79 -4.47 1.53
N THR A 9 -2.07 -5.09 2.46
CA THR A 9 -2.64 -5.73 3.65
C THR A 9 -2.19 -5.01 4.92
N ARG A 10 -3.00 -5.14 5.98
CA ARG A 10 -2.67 -4.58 7.30
C ARG A 10 -1.32 -5.07 7.85
N PRO A 11 -0.96 -6.38 7.81
CA PRO A 11 0.35 -6.83 8.27
C PRO A 11 1.53 -6.19 7.53
N GLU A 12 1.37 -5.87 6.24
CA GLU A 12 2.39 -5.18 5.46
C GLU A 12 2.57 -3.74 5.92
N ILE A 13 1.48 -2.99 6.14
CA ILE A 13 1.53 -1.61 6.68
C ILE A 13 2.34 -1.57 7.99
N ILE A 14 2.03 -2.49 8.91
CA ILE A 14 2.71 -2.56 10.22
C ILE A 14 4.19 -2.87 10.05
N ARG A 15 4.53 -3.91 9.27
CA ARG A 15 5.92 -4.36 9.09
C ARG A 15 6.77 -3.37 8.29
N LEU A 16 6.20 -2.72 7.29
CA LEU A 16 6.89 -1.77 6.43
C LEU A 16 7.00 -0.37 7.04
N SER A 17 6.23 -0.06 8.08
CA SER A 17 6.21 1.28 8.72
C SER A 17 7.62 1.86 8.97
N GLN A 18 8.51 1.10 9.58
CA GLN A 18 9.88 1.54 9.89
C GLN A 18 10.75 1.67 8.64
N VAL A 19 10.54 0.81 7.64
CA VAL A 19 11.26 0.85 6.36
C VAL A 19 10.83 2.09 5.57
N ILE A 20 9.53 2.37 5.50
CA ILE A 20 8.96 3.53 4.80
C ILE A 20 9.56 4.82 5.35
N LYS A 21 9.52 5.01 6.69
CA LYS A 21 10.10 6.19 7.35
C LYS A 21 11.58 6.34 7.04
N ARG A 22 12.33 5.23 7.07
CA ARG A 22 13.76 5.25 6.77
C ARG A 22 14.02 5.61 5.31
N LEU A 23 13.23 5.10 4.38
CA LEU A 23 13.44 5.36 2.95
C LEU A 23 13.03 6.78 2.54
N ASP A 24 12.00 7.38 3.17
CA ASP A 24 11.59 8.76 2.89
C ASP A 24 12.71 9.79 3.11
N GLY A 25 13.64 9.53 4.05
CA GLY A 25 14.78 10.42 4.30
C GLY A 25 15.98 10.24 3.36
N PHE A 26 16.02 9.16 2.57
CA PHE A 26 17.24 8.76 1.82
C PHE A 26 16.99 8.48 0.34
N CYS A 27 15.73 8.27 -0.05
CA CYS A 27 15.34 7.87 -1.38
C CYS A 27 14.16 8.71 -1.87
N ASN A 28 14.03 8.82 -3.19
CA ASN A 28 12.78 9.29 -3.78
C ASN A 28 11.83 8.09 -3.83
N GLN A 29 11.01 7.96 -2.79
CA GLN A 29 10.14 6.81 -2.54
C GLN A 29 8.70 7.09 -3.02
N THR A 30 8.13 6.16 -3.79
CA THR A 30 6.71 6.13 -4.15
C THR A 30 6.02 5.00 -3.39
N LEU A 31 5.03 5.33 -2.58
CA LEU A 31 4.18 4.39 -1.85
C LEU A 31 2.95 4.05 -2.68
N VAL A 32 2.74 2.76 -2.95
CA VAL A 32 1.59 2.26 -3.70
C VAL A 32 0.79 1.32 -2.81
N HIS A 33 -0.45 1.69 -2.54
CA HIS A 33 -1.40 0.85 -1.81
C HIS A 33 -2.36 0.16 -2.79
N THR A 34 -2.41 -1.17 -2.79
CA THR A 34 -3.22 -1.92 -3.76
C THR A 34 -4.72 -1.83 -3.50
N GLY A 35 -5.15 -1.56 -2.27
CA GLY A 35 -6.57 -1.43 -1.90
C GLY A 35 -7.20 -2.71 -1.34
N GLN A 36 -6.39 -3.73 -1.04
CA GLN A 36 -6.83 -5.09 -0.71
C GLN A 36 -7.43 -5.28 0.70
N ASN A 37 -8.08 -4.28 1.30
CA ASN A 37 -8.58 -4.38 2.68
C ASN A 37 -10.06 -4.02 2.82
N TYR A 38 -10.76 -4.89 3.58
CA TYR A 38 -12.08 -4.67 4.15
C TYR A 38 -11.99 -3.55 5.21
N GLU A 39 -12.86 -2.55 5.08
CA GLU A 39 -13.00 -1.35 5.94
C GLU A 39 -11.85 -0.31 5.86
N PRO A 40 -11.99 0.70 4.98
CA PRO A 40 -11.06 1.84 4.86
C PRO A 40 -10.72 2.53 6.19
N ALA A 41 -11.71 2.63 7.09
CA ALA A 41 -11.55 3.25 8.40
C ALA A 41 -10.46 2.60 9.26
N LEU A 42 -10.20 1.30 9.10
CA LEU A 42 -9.17 0.59 9.87
C LEU A 42 -7.76 0.84 9.32
N SER A 43 -7.61 1.06 8.01
CA SER A 43 -6.31 1.34 7.41
C SER A 43 -5.80 2.72 7.85
N ASP A 44 -6.68 3.72 7.83
CA ASP A 44 -6.35 5.11 8.19
C ASP A 44 -5.84 5.24 9.63
N ILE A 45 -6.37 4.44 10.55
CA ILE A 45 -5.89 4.37 11.94
C ILE A 45 -4.42 3.95 11.99
N PHE A 46 -4.00 2.95 11.22
CA PHE A 46 -2.59 2.52 11.23
C PHE A 46 -1.67 3.58 10.65
N PHE A 47 -2.06 4.31 9.60
CA PHE A 47 -1.24 5.40 9.09
C PHE A 47 -1.06 6.51 10.14
N GLN A 48 -2.12 6.85 10.87
CA GLN A 48 -2.06 7.85 11.94
C GLN A 48 -1.23 7.36 13.14
N GLU A 49 -1.52 6.18 13.67
CA GLU A 49 -0.84 5.64 14.86
C GLU A 49 0.63 5.32 14.61
N LEU A 50 0.95 4.85 13.41
CA LEU A 50 2.34 4.57 13.02
C LEU A 50 3.06 5.80 12.48
N ASP A 51 2.40 6.97 12.41
CA ASP A 51 2.96 8.23 11.89
C ASP A 51 3.57 8.02 10.50
N LEU A 52 2.75 7.49 9.59
CA LEU A 52 3.07 7.26 8.19
C LEU A 52 2.34 8.30 7.33
N ARG A 53 3.04 8.82 6.32
CA ARG A 53 2.41 9.61 5.27
C ARG A 53 1.42 8.76 4.44
N PRO A 54 0.41 9.37 3.81
CA PRO A 54 -0.50 8.63 2.93
C PRO A 54 0.25 8.05 1.71
N PRO A 55 -0.28 6.97 1.09
CA PRO A 55 0.22 6.45 -0.17
C PRO A 55 0.17 7.50 -1.28
N ASP A 56 1.14 7.48 -2.19
CA ASP A 56 1.14 8.35 -3.38
C ASP A 56 0.15 7.85 -4.44
N ILE A 57 -0.06 6.53 -4.50
CA ILE A 57 -0.96 5.87 -5.44
C ILE A 57 -1.83 4.87 -4.67
N HIS A 58 -3.13 4.87 -4.97
CA HIS A 58 -4.08 3.90 -4.46
C HIS A 58 -4.76 3.19 -5.64
N LEU A 59 -4.58 1.86 -5.78
CA LEU A 59 -5.08 1.10 -6.93
C LEU A 59 -6.56 0.69 -6.79
N GLY A 60 -7.14 0.78 -5.59
CA GLY A 60 -8.58 0.56 -5.37
C GLY A 60 -9.06 -0.85 -5.69
N ILE A 61 -8.18 -1.86 -5.60
CA ILE A 61 -8.49 -3.25 -5.95
C ILE A 61 -9.38 -3.86 -4.87
N GLN A 62 -10.66 -4.02 -5.21
CA GLN A 62 -11.67 -4.67 -4.38
C GLN A 62 -12.06 -5.98 -5.03
N ALA A 63 -11.61 -7.08 -4.43
CA ALA A 63 -11.88 -8.43 -4.93
C ALA A 63 -12.47 -9.29 -3.82
N SER A 64 -13.42 -10.13 -4.21
CA SER A 64 -14.13 -11.06 -3.31
C SER A 64 -13.33 -12.34 -3.02
N GLY A 65 -12.27 -12.60 -3.81
CA GLY A 65 -11.39 -13.75 -3.62
C GLY A 65 -10.06 -13.63 -4.35
N PHE A 66 -9.13 -14.52 -4.01
CA PHE A 66 -7.75 -14.49 -4.50
C PHE A 66 -7.62 -14.46 -6.04
N PRO A 67 -8.34 -15.28 -6.84
CA PRO A 67 -8.20 -15.24 -8.30
C PRO A 67 -8.62 -13.90 -8.91
N GLU A 68 -9.72 -13.32 -8.40
CA GLU A 68 -10.22 -12.02 -8.84
C GLU A 68 -9.24 -10.90 -8.48
N GLN A 69 -8.65 -10.96 -7.29
CA GLN A 69 -7.67 -10.00 -6.81
C GLN A 69 -6.41 -9.96 -7.68
N VAL A 70 -5.92 -11.14 -8.07
CA VAL A 70 -4.77 -11.26 -8.99
C VAL A 70 -5.13 -10.72 -10.37
N GLY A 71 -6.33 -11.03 -10.88
CA GLY A 71 -6.80 -10.54 -12.17
C GLY A 71 -6.86 -9.01 -12.23
N GLN A 72 -7.46 -8.37 -11.22
CA GLN A 72 -7.54 -6.90 -11.15
C GLN A 72 -6.16 -6.26 -11.03
N LEU A 73 -5.24 -6.84 -10.23
CA LEU A 73 -3.85 -6.38 -10.12
C LEU A 73 -3.14 -6.36 -11.47
N LEU A 74 -3.25 -7.45 -12.22
CA LEU A 74 -2.61 -7.56 -13.54
C LEU A 74 -3.22 -6.59 -14.55
N SER A 75 -4.54 -6.38 -14.51
CA SER A 75 -5.22 -5.43 -15.39
C SER A 75 -4.74 -3.99 -15.14
N GLN A 76 -4.63 -3.58 -13.88
CA GLN A 76 -4.18 -2.23 -13.51
C GLN A 76 -2.69 -1.99 -13.80
N ALA A 77 -1.86 -3.04 -13.74
CA ALA A 77 -0.43 -2.92 -14.02
C ALA A 77 -0.10 -2.86 -15.52
N GLY A 78 -1.03 -3.25 -16.40
CA GLY A 78 -0.83 -3.31 -17.86
C GLY A 78 -1.26 -2.05 -18.62
N GLU A 79 -1.91 -1.09 -17.95
CA GLU A 79 -2.28 0.23 -18.50
C GLU A 79 -1.15 1.25 -18.32
#